data_AF-A0A4U2DBM8-F1
#
_entry.id   AF-A0A4U2DBM8-F1
#
_cell.length_a   1.000
_cell.length_b   1.000
_cell.length_c   1.000
_cell.angle_alpha   90.00
_cell.angle_beta   90.00
_cell.angle_gamma   90.00
#
_symmetry.space_group_name_H-M   'P 1'
#
loop_
_entity.id
_entity.type
_entity.pdbx_description
1 polymer ?
#
loop_
_entity_poly.entity_id
_entity_poly.type
_entity_poly.pdbx_seq_one_letter_code
_entity_poly.pdbx_strand_id
1 'polypeptide(L)' 'VDKSSSHPQPNRITSTFGLAVDYALPSATLNIVDSGVYWAASYEEGRKLFNDSRIGDYGNGKDVSSDHRMIWVKADFSN' A
#
# COMPACT_ATOMS: atom_id res chain seq x y z
N VAL A 1 -4.29 -4.62 -8.18
CA VAL A 1 -4.92 -5.78 -8.86
C VAL A 1 -4.12 -7.02 -8.53
N ASP A 2 -4.79 -8.06 -8.04
CA ASP A 2 -4.19 -9.34 -7.63
C ASP A 2 -3.76 -10.13 -8.87
N LYS A 3 -2.79 -9.55 -9.59
CA LYS A 3 -2.21 -10.07 -10.81
C LYS A 3 -0.71 -10.15 -10.63
N SER A 4 -0.10 -11.14 -11.26
CA SER A 4 1.36 -11.19 -11.38
C SER A 4 1.85 -9.88 -12.00
N SER A 5 2.87 -9.30 -11.40
CA SER A 5 3.48 -8.05 -11.86
C SER A 5 4.90 -8.35 -12.29
N SER A 6 5.27 -7.92 -13.50
CA SER A 6 6.65 -7.94 -13.98
C SER A 6 7.47 -6.74 -13.48
N HIS A 7 6.89 -5.89 -12.61
CA HIS A 7 7.60 -4.78 -12.01
C HIS A 7 8.81 -5.33 -11.21
N PRO A 8 10.01 -4.75 -11.36
CA PRO A 8 11.21 -5.27 -10.70
C PRO A 8 11.15 -5.22 -9.16
N GLN A 9 10.28 -4.37 -8.61
CA GLN A 9 10.03 -4.24 -7.17
C GLN A 9 8.51 -4.23 -6.89
N PRO A 10 7.81 -5.38 -7.01
CA PRO A 10 6.34 -5.41 -6.95
C PRO A 10 5.79 -5.06 -5.56
N ASN A 11 6.59 -5.29 -4.52
CA ASN A 11 6.32 -4.90 -3.14
C ASN A 11 6.40 -3.38 -2.88
N ARG A 12 6.88 -2.58 -3.83
CA ARG A 12 6.92 -1.11 -3.75
C ARG A 12 5.80 -0.42 -4.50
N ILE A 13 4.96 -1.16 -5.23
CA ILE A 13 3.80 -0.57 -5.90
C ILE A 13 2.85 -0.05 -4.83
N THR A 14 2.47 1.22 -4.89
CA THR A 14 1.58 1.87 -3.93
C THR A 14 0.24 2.29 -4.54
N SER A 15 0.05 2.09 -5.84
CA SER A 15 -1.15 2.48 -6.55
C SER A 15 -1.81 1.31 -7.27
N THR A 16 -3.12 1.39 -7.51
CA THR A 16 -3.84 0.40 -8.32
C THR A 16 -3.41 0.41 -9.79
N PHE A 17 -2.80 1.51 -10.28
CA PHE A 17 -2.23 1.64 -11.63
C PHE A 17 -0.78 1.13 -11.76
N GLY A 18 -0.19 0.59 -10.69
CA GLY A 18 1.03 -0.22 -10.79
C GLY A 18 2.34 0.53 -10.59
N LEU A 19 2.30 1.78 -10.12
CA LEU A 19 3.49 2.59 -9.83
C LEU A 19 3.72 2.78 -8.32
N ALA A 20 4.98 3.05 -7.97
CA ALA A 20 5.38 3.55 -6.65
C ALA A 20 5.31 5.08 -6.65
N VAL A 21 4.22 5.63 -6.11
CA VAL A 21 3.96 7.08 -6.13
C VAL A 21 3.85 7.70 -4.74
N ASP A 22 3.85 6.88 -3.70
CA ASP A 22 3.75 7.32 -2.31
C ASP A 22 5.07 7.09 -1.59
N TYR A 23 5.55 8.12 -0.88
CA TYR A 23 6.83 8.10 -0.17
C TYR A 23 6.69 8.70 1.22
N ALA A 24 7.26 8.03 2.21
CA ALA A 24 7.48 8.56 3.54
C ALA A 24 8.97 8.90 3.65
N LEU A 25 9.29 10.19 3.79
CA LEU A 25 10.66 10.70 3.80
C LEU A 25 11.00 11.20 5.20
N PRO A 26 11.46 10.32 6.12
CA PRO A 26 11.83 10.72 7.46
C PRO A 26 13.10 11.60 7.47
N SER A 27 13.28 12.36 8.55
CA SER A 27 14.53 13.10 8.78
C SER A 27 15.74 12.15 8.72
N ALA A 28 16.86 12.62 8.16
CA ALA A 28 18.11 11.86 8.10
C ALA A 28 18.67 11.47 9.48
N THR A 29 18.18 12.11 10.55
CA THR A 29 18.58 11.84 11.94
C THR A 29 17.72 10.77 12.62
N LEU A 30 16.68 10.25 11.98
CA LEU A 30 15.83 9.19 12.53
C LEU A 30 16.38 7.82 12.14
N ASN A 31 16.46 6.90 13.11
CA ASN A 31 16.83 5.52 12.86
C ASN A 31 15.62 4.74 12.33
N ILE A 32 15.61 4.44 11.02
CA ILE A 32 14.53 3.67 10.41
C ILE A 32 14.85 2.18 10.52
N VAL A 33 14.06 1.50 11.34
CA VAL A 33 14.28 0.08 11.65
C VAL A 33 13.42 -0.85 10.81
N ASP A 34 12.33 -0.35 10.24
CA ASP A 34 11.46 -1.12 9.36
C ASP A 34 10.60 -0.22 8.45
N SER A 35 10.12 -0.75 7.34
CA SER A 35 9.24 -0.05 6.41
C SER A 35 8.47 -1.03 5.53
N GLY A 36 7.34 -0.59 4.99
CA GLY A 36 6.63 -1.42 4.03
C GLY A 36 5.44 -0.74 3.37
N VAL A 37 4.84 -1.51 2.47
CA VAL A 37 3.54 -1.22 1.87
C VAL A 37 2.56 -2.24 2.42
N TYR A 38 1.50 -1.76 3.07
CA TYR A 38 0.43 -2.65 3.53
C TYR A 38 -0.52 -2.96 2.37
N TRP A 39 -0.61 -4.24 2.05
CA TRP A 39 -1.52 -4.76 1.05
C TRP A 39 -2.12 -6.07 1.55
N ALA A 40 -3.40 -6.03 1.89
CA ALA A 40 -4.13 -7.22 2.27
C ALA A 40 -4.41 -8.09 1.05
N ALA A 41 -4.21 -9.40 1.17
CA ALA A 41 -4.55 -10.37 0.14
C ALA A 41 -6.07 -10.40 -0.12
N SER A 42 -6.51 -10.90 -1.28
CA SER A 42 -7.93 -10.90 -1.68
C SER A 42 -8.87 -11.61 -0.70
N TYR A 43 -8.35 -12.56 0.07
CA TYR A 43 -9.10 -13.30 1.10
C TYR A 43 -9.06 -12.64 2.50
N GLU A 44 -8.28 -11.59 2.69
CA GLU A 44 -8.17 -10.90 3.98
C GLU A 44 -9.21 -9.78 4.09
N GLU A 45 -9.74 -9.54 5.29
CA GLU A 45 -10.75 -8.50 5.51
C GLU A 45 -10.22 -7.08 5.20
N GLY A 46 -8.93 -6.85 5.40
CA GLY A 46 -8.27 -5.57 5.06
C GLY A 46 -8.34 -5.21 3.57
N ARG A 47 -8.64 -6.18 2.69
CA ARG A 47 -8.74 -5.96 1.23
C ARG A 47 -9.78 -4.91 0.85
N LYS A 48 -10.83 -4.81 1.68
CA LYS A 48 -11.95 -3.88 1.57
C LYS A 48 -11.55 -2.40 1.57
N LEU A 49 -10.35 -2.08 2.06
CA LEU A 49 -9.86 -0.70 2.08
C LEU A 49 -9.39 -0.18 0.70
N PHE A 50 -9.15 -1.07 -0.27
CA PHE A 50 -8.42 -0.73 -1.50
C PHE A 50 -9.17 -0.97 -2.81
N ASN A 51 -9.61 -2.19 -3.11
CA ASN A 51 -10.33 -2.50 -4.36
C ASN A 51 -10.93 -3.91 -4.31
N ASP A 52 -12.07 -4.06 -3.66
CA ASP A 52 -12.71 -5.34 -3.40
C ASP A 52 -14.09 -5.41 -4.04
N SER A 53 -14.37 -6.47 -4.82
CA SER A 53 -15.66 -6.66 -5.50
C SER A 53 -16.85 -6.82 -4.56
N ARG A 54 -16.61 -6.96 -3.25
CA ARG A 54 -17.65 -7.01 -2.20
C ARG A 54 -18.21 -5.63 -1.82
N ILE A 55 -17.70 -4.53 -2.37
CA ILE A 55 -18.03 -3.17 -1.94
C ILE A 55 -18.66 -2.34 -3.06
N GLY A 56 -19.73 -1.62 -2.74
CA GLY A 56 -20.37 -0.69 -3.67
C GLY A 56 -20.85 -1.37 -4.95
N ASP A 57 -20.86 -0.61 -6.04
CA ASP A 57 -21.32 -1.12 -7.34
C ASP A 57 -20.17 -1.71 -8.18
N TYR A 58 -18.94 -1.24 -7.98
CA TYR A 58 -17.75 -1.54 -8.78
C TYR A 58 -16.56 -2.07 -7.97
N GLY A 59 -16.58 -1.91 -6.64
CA GLY A 59 -15.50 -2.39 -5.77
C GLY A 59 -14.18 -1.67 -5.95
N ASN A 60 -14.20 -0.45 -6.48
CA ASN A 60 -13.01 0.37 -6.72
C ASN A 60 -13.38 1.87 -6.85
N GLY A 61 -12.38 2.72 -7.05
CA GLY A 61 -12.59 4.15 -7.29
C GLY A 61 -13.31 4.82 -6.13
N LYS A 62 -14.52 5.34 -6.38
CA LYS A 62 -15.34 6.01 -5.36
C LYS A 62 -16.00 5.06 -4.36
N ASP A 63 -16.03 3.76 -4.64
CA ASP A 63 -16.65 2.78 -3.75
C ASP A 63 -15.76 2.38 -2.57
N VAL A 64 -14.48 2.74 -2.62
CA VAL A 64 -13.44 2.31 -1.67
C VAL A 64 -12.76 3.51 -1.04
N SER A 65 -12.11 3.29 0.11
CA SER A 65 -11.44 4.36 0.84
C SER A 65 -10.22 4.95 0.14
N SER A 66 -9.55 4.18 -0.73
CA SER A 66 -8.40 4.68 -1.49
C SER A 66 -8.04 3.75 -2.65
N ASP A 67 -7.58 4.32 -3.76
CA ASP A 67 -6.89 3.63 -4.86
C ASP A 67 -5.36 3.59 -4.68
N HIS A 68 -4.86 4.16 -3.57
CA HIS A 68 -3.50 4.09 -3.08
C HIS A 68 -3.39 3.12 -1.89
N ARG A 69 -2.16 2.68 -1.59
CA ARG A 69 -1.82 1.74 -0.53
C ARG A 69 -1.17 2.49 0.62
N MET A 70 -1.46 2.05 1.84
CA MET A 70 -0.78 2.59 3.01
C MET A 70 0.70 2.20 2.95
N ILE A 71 1.55 3.22 2.93
CA ILE A 71 2.97 3.07 3.23
C ILE A 71 3.20 3.36 4.70
N TRP A 72 4.16 2.66 5.31
CA TRP A 72 4.51 2.89 6.70
C TRP A 72 6.01 2.79 6.89
N VAL A 73 6.49 3.50 7.91
CA VAL A 73 7.86 3.46 8.40
C VAL A 73 7.81 3.29 9.90
N LYS A 74 8.71 2.46 10.43
CA LYS A 74 8.96 2.33 11.86
C LYS A 74 10.28 3.01 12.16
N ALA A 75 10.22 4.07 12.95
CA ALA A 75 11.38 4.80 13.41
C ALA A 75 11.62 4.52 14.89
N ASP A 76 12.89 4.44 15.26
CA ASP A 76 13.37 4.53 16.62
C ASP A 76 14.01 5.91 16.83
N PHE A 77 13.77 6.51 18.00
CA PHE A 77 14.36 7.79 18.40
C PHE A 77 15.68 7.60 19.16
N SER A 78 16.03 6.36 19.49
CA SER A 78 17.32 5.99 20.07
C SER A 78 18.40 6.05 18.99
N ASN A 79 19.43 6.85 19.23
CA ASN A 79 20.73 6.73 18.55
C ASN A 79 21.64 5.80 19.34
#